data_AF-A0A1G6RVN8-F1
#
_entry.id   AF-A0A1G6RVN8-F1
#
_cell.length_a   1.000
_cell.length_b   1.000
_cell.length_c   1.000
_cell.angle_alpha   90.00
_cell.angle_beta   90.00
_cell.angle_gamma   90.00
#
_symmetry.space_group_name_H-M   'P 1'
#
loop_
_entity.id
_entity.type
_entity.pdbx_description
1 polymer ?
#
loop_
_entity_poly.entity_id
_entity_poly.type
_entity_poly.pdbx_seq_one_letter_code
_entity_poly.pdbx_strand_id
1 'polypeptide(L)'
;MTEHFARDIAVQVLYAVDVEGAYTNLELDKALFSCDLPTQDKGLITELVYGTVTYRDHLDFVLQNYSNKPVKKMDGLTRQILRMAFYQLLFLDRIPAHAAVNEAVNTAKRLQNKHQRSDKFINAILRRYLADEGPIQWPDRRKNTAGYFAKYYSFPQWMVDTWLKEYGKAGAEQFCQYMNAKAPLVARVNTLRVSREQLIDNLAKENISAIPLDAIPEALVLQTPGSLRDIKAFQEGKFIIQDTSSMLVAHALSPQAHDRIADLCAAPGGKTTHIAALMQDKGRVDAFDLHAHRVQLIQENARRLGITCIEASVQDGTQFLPDVPYDRVLVDAPCSGLGVLNRRPDARWHRRRQQIPDLVALQGQLLDRAAEAVKPGGILLYSTCTTLRAENEDQTEAFLARHPEFIPEPLPKLLSPFLSEEGASDCRIIPQRDQMDGFYLAKFRKGNEHG
;
A
#
# COMPACT_ATOMS: atom_id res chain seq x y z
N MET A 1 -1.16 19.38 -31.89
CA MET A 1 -1.57 18.60 -30.72
C MET A 1 -0.97 17.22 -30.88
N THR A 2 -0.04 16.82 -30.02
CA THR A 2 0.49 15.46 -30.00
C THR A 2 -0.66 14.51 -29.69
N GLU A 3 -0.92 13.55 -30.58
CA GLU A 3 -1.91 12.50 -30.33
C GLU A 3 -1.37 11.59 -29.21
N HIS A 4 -2.02 11.63 -28.05
CA HIS A 4 -1.59 10.88 -26.86
C HIS A 4 -2.29 9.53 -26.84
N PHE A 5 -1.56 8.45 -27.13
CA PHE A 5 -2.10 7.10 -27.09
C PHE A 5 -1.94 6.49 -25.69
N ALA A 6 -3.03 5.95 -25.14
CA ALA A 6 -3.04 5.32 -23.81
C ALA A 6 -1.93 4.28 -23.61
N ARG A 7 -1.67 3.41 -24.61
CA ARG A 7 -0.60 2.40 -24.55
C ARG A 7 0.80 2.99 -24.50
N ASP A 8 1.01 4.12 -25.18
CA ASP A 8 2.32 4.75 -25.23
C ASP A 8 2.67 5.37 -23.87
N ILE A 9 1.69 6.04 -23.26
CA ILE A 9 1.81 6.58 -21.90
C ILE A 9 2.06 5.45 -20.90
N ALA A 10 1.28 4.36 -20.97
CA ALA A 10 1.47 3.23 -20.07
C ALA A 10 2.89 2.62 -20.19
N VAL A 11 3.42 2.47 -21.40
CA VAL A 11 4.79 1.97 -21.62
C VAL A 11 5.85 2.93 -21.07
N GLN A 12 5.66 4.24 -21.21
CA GLN A 12 6.58 5.23 -20.64
C GLN A 12 6.60 5.17 -19.11
N VAL A 13 5.44 5.06 -18.47
CA VAL A 13 5.34 4.88 -17.01
C VAL A 13 6.01 3.57 -16.58
N LEU A 14 5.72 2.45 -17.26
CA LEU A 14 6.34 1.16 -16.99
C LEU A 14 7.87 1.19 -17.16
N TYR A 15 8.36 1.96 -18.13
CA TYR A 15 9.79 2.14 -18.35
C TYR A 15 10.43 2.91 -17.18
N ALA A 16 9.84 4.02 -16.75
CA ALA A 16 10.32 4.78 -15.60
C ALA A 16 10.36 3.93 -14.31
N VAL A 17 9.34 3.11 -14.08
CA VAL A 17 9.29 2.21 -12.90
C VAL A 17 10.38 1.13 -12.95
N ASP A 18 10.50 0.41 -14.07
CA ASP A 18 11.40 -0.75 -14.15
C ASP A 18 12.86 -0.38 -14.41
N VAL A 19 13.13 0.74 -15.10
CA VAL A 19 14.48 1.14 -15.54
C VAL A 19 15.04 2.28 -14.69
N GLU A 20 14.22 3.27 -14.34
CA GLU A 20 14.65 4.47 -13.60
C GLU A 20 14.40 4.32 -12.09
N GLY A 21 13.68 3.27 -11.68
CA GLY A 21 13.41 2.97 -10.27
C GLY A 21 12.35 3.88 -9.64
N ALA A 22 11.53 4.52 -10.47
CA ALA A 22 10.46 5.40 -10.01
C ALA A 22 9.29 4.61 -9.37
N TYR A 23 8.55 5.27 -8.47
CA TYR A 23 7.36 4.67 -7.85
C TYR A 23 6.15 4.76 -8.79
N THR A 24 5.39 3.66 -8.90
CA THR A 24 4.32 3.53 -9.88
C THR A 24 3.24 4.58 -9.71
N ASN A 25 2.80 4.81 -8.46
CA ASN A 25 1.74 5.77 -8.17
C ASN A 25 2.15 7.20 -8.54
N LEU A 26 3.39 7.59 -8.25
CA LEU A 26 3.88 8.95 -8.52
C LEU A 26 4.02 9.22 -10.02
N GLU A 27 4.62 8.30 -10.77
CA GLU A 27 4.78 8.47 -12.21
C GLU A 27 3.46 8.35 -12.96
N LEU A 28 2.56 7.47 -12.52
CA LEU A 28 1.22 7.37 -13.09
C LEU A 28 0.42 8.67 -12.85
N ASP A 29 0.40 9.19 -11.62
CA ASP A 29 -0.30 10.43 -11.30
C ASP A 29 0.23 11.60 -12.14
N LYS A 30 1.56 11.71 -12.25
CA LYS A 30 2.22 12.71 -13.10
C LYS A 30 1.80 12.58 -14.56
N ALA A 31 1.82 11.36 -15.11
CA ALA A 31 1.43 11.10 -16.49
C ALA A 31 -0.05 11.46 -16.75
N LEU A 32 -0.95 11.00 -15.89
CA LEU A 32 -2.39 11.26 -15.98
C LEU A 32 -2.75 12.75 -15.81
N PHE A 33 -1.93 13.51 -15.08
CA PHE A 33 -2.11 14.95 -14.92
C PHE A 33 -1.55 15.75 -16.11
N SER A 34 -0.46 15.27 -16.71
CA SER A 34 0.20 15.96 -17.82
C SER A 34 -0.54 15.89 -19.16
N CYS A 35 -1.52 14.99 -19.28
CA CYS A 35 -2.28 14.76 -20.51
C CYS A 35 -3.77 14.99 -20.29
N ASP A 36 -4.39 15.79 -21.17
CA ASP A 36 -5.85 15.90 -21.22
C ASP A 36 -6.42 14.67 -21.93
N LEU A 37 -6.90 13.70 -21.15
CA LEU A 37 -7.35 12.39 -21.62
C LEU A 37 -8.80 12.13 -21.16
N PRO A 38 -9.63 11.48 -22.01
CA PRO A 38 -10.92 10.96 -21.59
C PRO A 38 -10.80 10.00 -20.39
N THR A 39 -11.82 9.95 -19.54
CA THR A 39 -11.85 9.08 -18.34
C THR A 39 -11.60 7.60 -18.67
N GLN A 40 -12.10 7.13 -19.81
CA GLN A 40 -11.89 5.76 -20.28
C GLN A 40 -10.41 5.45 -20.52
N ASP A 41 -9.67 6.39 -21.12
CA ASP A 41 -8.24 6.23 -21.37
C ASP A 41 -7.44 6.27 -20.08
N LYS A 42 -7.79 7.16 -19.14
CA LYS A 42 -7.17 7.20 -17.80
C LYS A 42 -7.35 5.88 -17.06
N GLY A 43 -8.57 5.32 -17.10
CA GLY A 43 -8.87 4.01 -16.53
C GLY A 43 -8.06 2.89 -17.18
N LEU A 44 -7.94 2.90 -18.50
CA LEU A 44 -7.16 1.90 -19.23
C LEU A 44 -5.65 2.01 -18.95
N ILE A 45 -5.08 3.21 -18.91
CA ILE A 45 -3.65 3.41 -18.57
C ILE A 45 -3.39 2.86 -17.17
N THR A 46 -4.25 3.20 -16.22
CA THR A 46 -4.16 2.72 -14.82
C THR A 46 -4.17 1.20 -14.75
N GLU A 47 -5.11 0.56 -15.46
CA GLU A 47 -5.22 -0.90 -15.55
C GLU A 47 -3.97 -1.55 -16.17
N LEU A 48 -3.49 -1.01 -17.29
CA LEU A 48 -2.32 -1.54 -17.99
C LEU A 48 -1.05 -1.40 -17.14
N VAL A 49 -0.84 -0.26 -16.49
CA VAL A 49 0.34 0.00 -15.67
C VAL A 49 0.32 -0.89 -14.42
N TYR A 50 -0.72 -0.81 -13.58
CA TYR A 50 -0.77 -1.59 -12.34
C TYR A 50 -0.81 -3.10 -12.60
N GLY A 51 -1.55 -3.53 -13.61
CA GLY A 51 -1.63 -4.94 -14.00
C GLY A 51 -0.28 -5.49 -14.48
N THR A 52 0.40 -4.75 -15.36
CA THR A 52 1.72 -5.17 -15.86
C THR A 52 2.77 -5.20 -14.76
N VAL A 53 2.76 -4.24 -13.82
CA VAL A 53 3.64 -4.24 -12.65
C VAL A 53 3.33 -5.42 -11.74
N THR A 54 2.05 -5.67 -11.41
CA THR A 54 1.63 -6.77 -10.53
C THR A 54 2.09 -8.12 -11.07
N TYR A 55 1.86 -8.36 -12.36
CA TYR A 55 2.14 -9.63 -13.02
C TYR A 55 3.52 -9.70 -13.69
N ARG A 56 4.47 -8.82 -13.36
CA ARG A 56 5.78 -8.73 -14.03
C ARG A 56 6.50 -10.08 -14.20
N ASP A 57 6.65 -10.87 -13.13
CA ASP A 57 7.37 -12.14 -13.18
C ASP A 57 6.56 -13.24 -13.90
N HIS A 58 5.23 -13.16 -13.85
CA HIS A 58 4.33 -14.02 -14.64
C HIS A 58 4.52 -13.73 -16.13
N LEU A 59 4.45 -12.46 -16.51
CA LEU A 59 4.60 -12.01 -17.90
C LEU A 59 5.99 -12.33 -18.44
N ASP A 60 7.04 -12.13 -17.65
CA ASP A 60 8.40 -12.50 -18.02
C ASP A 60 8.55 -14.02 -18.24
N PHE A 61 7.91 -14.83 -17.39
CA PHE A 61 7.94 -16.29 -17.53
C PHE A 61 7.26 -16.74 -18.83
N VAL A 62 6.07 -16.22 -19.11
CA VAL A 62 5.34 -16.53 -20.35
C VAL A 62 6.14 -16.07 -21.57
N LEU A 63 6.59 -14.82 -21.56
CA LEU A 63 7.36 -14.22 -22.65
C LEU A 63 8.63 -15.03 -22.98
N GLN A 64 9.32 -15.53 -21.94
CA GLN A 64 10.56 -16.29 -22.12
C GLN A 64 10.35 -17.59 -22.92
N ASN A 65 9.16 -18.21 -22.88
CA ASN A 65 8.85 -19.42 -23.65
C ASN A 65 8.77 -19.16 -25.17
N TYR A 66 8.51 -17.91 -25.57
CA TYR A 66 8.34 -17.52 -26.96
C TYR A 66 9.55 -16.77 -27.53
N SER A 67 10.54 -16.43 -26.70
CA SER A 67 11.72 -15.68 -27.10
C SER A 67 13.02 -16.46 -26.91
N ASN A 68 13.84 -16.52 -27.96
CA ASN A 68 15.20 -17.05 -27.88
C ASN A 68 16.17 -16.07 -27.18
N LYS A 69 15.79 -14.79 -27.07
CA LYS A 69 16.56 -13.77 -26.35
C LYS A 69 16.10 -13.77 -24.90
N PRO A 70 17.01 -13.84 -23.91
CA PRO A 70 16.61 -13.71 -22.51
C PRO A 70 15.88 -12.40 -22.25
N VAL A 71 14.72 -12.44 -21.56
CA VAL A 71 13.87 -11.25 -21.34
C VAL A 71 14.64 -10.10 -20.71
N LYS A 72 15.48 -10.39 -19.70
CA LYS A 72 16.33 -9.39 -19.03
C LYS A 72 17.36 -8.71 -19.95
N LYS A 73 17.71 -9.34 -21.09
CA LYS A 73 18.64 -8.77 -22.09
C LYS A 73 17.92 -7.98 -23.18
N MET A 74 16.58 -7.97 -23.20
CA MET A 74 15.81 -7.13 -24.12
C MET A 74 15.99 -5.66 -23.77
N ASP A 75 15.91 -4.79 -24.79
CA ASP A 75 15.82 -3.35 -24.59
C ASP A 75 14.65 -3.01 -23.65
N GLY A 76 14.82 -1.96 -22.83
CA GLY A 76 13.85 -1.59 -21.80
C GLY A 76 12.46 -1.32 -22.36
N LEU A 77 12.36 -0.58 -23.47
CA LEU A 77 11.08 -0.29 -24.11
C LEU A 77 10.47 -1.55 -24.75
N THR A 78 11.27 -2.33 -25.48
CA THR A 78 10.80 -3.61 -26.05
C THR A 78 10.23 -4.53 -24.98
N ARG A 79 10.92 -4.62 -23.82
CA ARG A 79 10.49 -5.45 -22.70
C ARG A 79 9.14 -4.98 -22.14
N GLN A 80 8.95 -3.68 -21.91
CA GLN A 80 7.67 -3.18 -21.40
C GLN A 80 6.52 -3.32 -22.40
N ILE A 81 6.78 -3.08 -23.70
CA ILE A 81 5.76 -3.27 -24.74
C ILE A 81 5.29 -4.74 -24.77
N LEU A 82 6.22 -5.69 -24.72
CA LEU A 82 5.88 -7.12 -24.68
C LEU A 82 5.13 -7.48 -23.40
N ARG A 83 5.60 -7.06 -22.23
CA ARG A 83 4.91 -7.31 -20.95
C ARG A 83 3.47 -6.78 -20.98
N MET A 84 3.27 -5.53 -21.38
CA MET A 84 1.94 -4.93 -21.49
C MET A 84 1.06 -5.62 -22.54
N ALA A 85 1.63 -6.07 -23.66
CA ALA A 85 0.90 -6.83 -24.66
C ALA A 85 0.44 -8.20 -24.13
N PHE A 86 1.34 -8.94 -23.47
CA PHE A 86 0.98 -10.19 -22.80
C PHE A 86 -0.05 -9.97 -21.69
N TYR A 87 0.04 -8.87 -20.93
CA TYR A 87 -0.97 -8.55 -19.93
C TYR A 87 -2.36 -8.39 -20.54
N GLN A 88 -2.47 -7.62 -21.64
CA GLN A 88 -3.73 -7.48 -22.37
C GLN A 88 -4.27 -8.84 -22.85
N LEU A 89 -3.39 -9.69 -23.40
CA LEU A 89 -3.79 -11.00 -23.96
C LEU A 89 -4.20 -12.02 -22.89
N LEU A 90 -3.64 -11.93 -21.68
CA LEU A 90 -3.85 -12.92 -20.62
C LEU A 90 -4.95 -12.52 -19.63
N PHE A 91 -5.15 -11.22 -19.42
CA PHE A 91 -5.99 -10.73 -18.30
C PHE A 91 -7.14 -9.81 -18.74
N LEU A 92 -7.15 -9.29 -19.98
CA LEU A 92 -8.15 -8.31 -20.42
C LEU A 92 -9.08 -8.86 -21.51
N ASP A 93 -10.15 -9.54 -21.09
CA ASP A 93 -11.13 -10.18 -21.98
C ASP A 93 -11.78 -9.25 -23.02
N ARG A 94 -11.87 -7.95 -22.70
CA ARG A 94 -12.52 -6.95 -23.57
C ARG A 94 -11.64 -6.47 -24.71
N ILE A 95 -10.34 -6.81 -24.72
CA ILE A 95 -9.40 -6.37 -25.75
C ILE A 95 -9.18 -7.53 -26.74
N PRO A 96 -9.63 -7.44 -27.99
CA PRO A 96 -9.40 -8.48 -28.98
C PRO A 96 -7.90 -8.73 -29.18
N ALA A 97 -7.51 -10.01 -29.30
CA ALA A 97 -6.10 -10.39 -29.43
C ALA A 97 -5.37 -9.68 -30.59
N HIS A 98 -6.03 -9.55 -31.76
CA HIS A 98 -5.47 -8.84 -32.90
C HIS A 98 -5.24 -7.34 -32.62
N ALA A 99 -6.09 -6.70 -31.81
CA ALA A 99 -5.94 -5.31 -31.43
C ALA A 99 -4.76 -5.12 -30.48
N ALA A 100 -4.60 -6.01 -29.48
CA ALA A 100 -3.43 -5.98 -28.58
C ALA A 100 -2.10 -6.13 -29.34
N VAL A 101 -2.04 -7.04 -30.33
CA VAL A 101 -0.86 -7.22 -31.19
C VAL A 101 -0.59 -5.98 -32.04
N ASN A 102 -1.61 -5.46 -32.73
CA ASN A 102 -1.46 -4.29 -33.60
C ASN A 102 -1.01 -3.06 -32.82
N GLU A 103 -1.60 -2.82 -31.64
CA GLU A 103 -1.20 -1.71 -30.77
C GLU A 103 0.23 -1.86 -30.27
N ALA A 104 0.66 -3.06 -29.86
CA ALA A 104 2.04 -3.28 -29.44
C ALA A 104 3.06 -2.95 -30.54
N VAL A 105 2.76 -3.35 -31.79
CA VAL A 105 3.58 -3.04 -32.98
C VAL A 105 3.60 -1.54 -33.26
N ASN A 106 2.45 -0.87 -33.15
CA ASN A 106 2.34 0.56 -33.40
C ASN A 106 3.03 1.39 -32.31
N THR A 107 2.88 1.03 -31.04
CA THR A 107 3.61 1.63 -29.92
C THR A 107 5.12 1.51 -30.12
N ALA A 108 5.63 0.36 -30.57
CA ALA A 108 7.05 0.22 -30.89
C ALA A 108 7.49 1.16 -32.03
N LYS A 109 6.66 1.34 -33.07
CA LYS A 109 6.97 2.26 -34.17
C LYS A 109 7.00 3.73 -33.74
N ARG A 110 6.15 4.11 -32.79
CA ARG A 110 6.01 5.48 -32.26
C ARG A 110 7.09 5.81 -31.24
N LEU A 111 7.36 4.91 -30.28
CA LEU A 111 8.27 5.18 -29.17
C LEU A 111 9.75 4.88 -29.47
N GLN A 112 10.06 4.00 -30.42
CA GLN A 112 11.44 3.62 -30.74
C GLN A 112 11.93 4.29 -32.03
N ASN A 113 13.18 4.77 -31.98
CA ASN A 113 13.90 5.25 -33.16
C ASN A 113 14.07 4.14 -34.21
N LYS A 114 14.18 4.49 -35.49
CA LYS A 114 14.26 3.52 -36.60
C LYS A 114 15.33 2.43 -36.40
N HIS A 115 16.50 2.78 -35.84
CA HIS A 115 17.61 1.85 -35.61
C HIS A 115 17.41 0.90 -34.41
N GLN A 116 16.51 1.26 -33.48
CA GLN A 116 16.20 0.49 -32.27
C GLN A 116 14.84 -0.21 -32.37
N ARG A 117 14.13 -0.02 -33.48
CA ARG A 117 12.76 -0.46 -33.67
C ARG A 117 12.66 -1.98 -33.63
N SER A 118 11.82 -2.46 -32.74
CA SER A 118 11.60 -3.88 -32.47
C SER A 118 10.21 -4.39 -32.88
N ASP A 119 9.49 -3.60 -33.69
CA ASP A 119 8.10 -3.87 -34.11
C ASP A 119 7.93 -5.24 -34.78
N LYS A 120 8.86 -5.64 -35.67
CA LYS A 120 8.86 -6.97 -36.29
C LYS A 120 9.08 -8.09 -35.28
N PHE A 121 10.00 -7.89 -34.34
CA PHE A 121 10.31 -8.85 -33.28
C PHE A 121 9.13 -9.03 -32.33
N ILE A 122 8.51 -7.93 -31.92
CA ILE A 122 7.30 -7.92 -31.08
C ILE A 122 6.16 -8.67 -31.78
N ASN A 123 5.88 -8.34 -33.04
CA ASN A 123 4.86 -9.03 -33.82
C ASN A 123 5.12 -10.53 -33.93
N ALA A 124 6.37 -10.93 -34.19
CA ALA A 124 6.74 -12.34 -34.30
C ALA A 124 6.51 -13.12 -33.00
N ILE A 125 6.89 -12.55 -31.85
CA ILE A 125 6.66 -13.17 -30.54
C ILE A 125 5.16 -13.33 -30.26
N LEU A 126 4.40 -12.24 -30.39
CA LEU A 126 2.98 -12.27 -30.03
C LEU A 126 2.17 -13.19 -30.97
N ARG A 127 2.49 -13.21 -32.27
CA ARG A 127 1.88 -14.16 -33.21
C ARG A 127 2.25 -15.61 -32.91
N ARG A 128 3.48 -15.87 -32.49
CA ARG A 128 3.90 -17.21 -32.07
C ARG A 128 3.11 -17.68 -30.85
N TYR A 129 2.90 -16.80 -29.87
CA TYR A 129 2.06 -17.09 -28.72
C TYR A 129 0.61 -17.40 -29.13
N LEU A 130 0.00 -16.56 -29.98
CA LEU A 130 -1.38 -16.77 -30.42
C LEU A 130 -1.59 -18.02 -31.29
N ALA A 131 -0.53 -18.53 -31.91
CA ALA A 131 -0.57 -19.77 -32.69
C ALA A 131 -0.30 -21.03 -31.85
N ASP A 132 0.16 -20.87 -30.60
CA ASP A 132 0.42 -21.97 -29.69
C ASP A 132 -0.83 -22.26 -28.85
N GLU A 133 -1.51 -23.36 -29.16
CA GLU A 133 -2.69 -23.83 -28.42
C GLU A 133 -2.32 -24.60 -27.13
N GLY A 134 -1.02 -24.82 -26.88
CA GLY A 134 -0.55 -25.54 -25.71
C GLY A 134 -0.68 -24.74 -24.42
N PRO A 135 -0.92 -25.39 -23.27
CA PRO A 135 -0.91 -24.70 -21.99
C PRO A 135 0.50 -24.24 -21.62
N ILE A 136 0.60 -23.05 -21.00
CA ILE A 136 1.85 -22.55 -20.44
C ILE A 136 2.37 -23.57 -19.41
N GLN A 137 3.61 -24.03 -19.63
CA GLN A 137 4.28 -25.00 -18.76
C GLN A 137 4.88 -24.30 -17.54
N TRP A 138 4.09 -24.18 -16.47
CA TRP A 138 4.54 -23.61 -15.20
C TRP A 138 5.48 -24.58 -14.45
N PRO A 139 6.31 -24.07 -13.49
CA PRO A 139 7.05 -24.94 -12.59
C PRO A 139 6.14 -25.94 -11.88
N ASP A 140 6.62 -27.16 -11.62
CA ASP A 140 5.79 -28.19 -10.98
C ASP A 140 5.28 -27.70 -9.61
N ARG A 141 3.95 -27.56 -9.49
CA ARG A 141 3.29 -27.01 -8.29
C ARG A 141 3.50 -27.86 -7.04
N ARG A 142 3.80 -29.16 -7.16
CA ARG A 142 4.05 -30.06 -6.03
C ARG A 142 5.53 -30.13 -5.67
N LYS A 143 6.41 -30.30 -6.67
CA LYS A 143 7.86 -30.46 -6.48
C LYS A 143 8.57 -29.13 -6.24
N ASN A 144 8.07 -28.05 -6.83
CA ASN A 144 8.61 -26.70 -6.70
C ASN A 144 7.48 -25.69 -6.44
N THR A 145 6.78 -25.86 -5.32
CA THR A 145 5.67 -24.96 -4.93
C THR A 145 6.12 -23.50 -4.91
N ALA A 146 7.30 -23.20 -4.36
CA ALA A 146 7.78 -21.85 -4.24
C ALA A 146 8.07 -21.22 -5.62
N GLY A 147 8.72 -21.95 -6.53
CA GLY A 147 8.95 -21.49 -7.90
C GLY A 147 7.64 -21.35 -8.69
N TYR A 148 6.66 -22.24 -8.46
CA TYR A 148 5.34 -22.09 -9.06
C TYR A 148 4.65 -20.80 -8.57
N PHE A 149 4.59 -20.54 -7.26
CA PHE A 149 3.97 -19.31 -6.74
C PHE A 149 4.70 -18.04 -7.19
N ALA A 150 6.03 -18.05 -7.19
CA ALA A 150 6.82 -16.90 -7.63
C ALA A 150 6.53 -16.51 -9.09
N LYS A 151 6.33 -17.49 -9.98
CA LYS A 151 6.05 -17.25 -11.40
C LYS A 151 4.56 -17.08 -11.70
N TYR A 152 3.72 -17.97 -11.19
CA TYR A 152 2.28 -17.94 -11.46
C TYR A 152 1.61 -16.74 -10.80
N TYR A 153 1.86 -16.51 -9.51
CA TYR A 153 1.30 -15.38 -8.78
C TYR A 153 2.18 -14.11 -8.86
N SER A 154 3.34 -14.16 -9.52
CA SER A 154 4.20 -12.99 -9.74
C SER A 154 4.65 -12.30 -8.45
N PHE A 155 5.54 -12.98 -7.74
CA PHE A 155 6.21 -12.46 -6.55
C PHE A 155 7.70 -12.84 -6.55
N PRO A 156 8.58 -12.06 -5.90
CA PRO A 156 9.95 -12.48 -5.67
C PRO A 156 10.01 -13.80 -4.88
N GLN A 157 10.94 -14.66 -5.28
CA GLN A 157 11.14 -15.97 -4.65
C GLN A 157 11.24 -15.89 -3.12
N TRP A 158 12.00 -14.92 -2.61
CA TRP A 158 12.23 -14.78 -1.17
C TRP A 158 10.96 -14.45 -0.37
N MET A 159 10.02 -13.71 -0.96
CA MET A 159 8.74 -13.39 -0.32
C MET A 159 7.89 -14.65 -0.22
N VAL A 160 7.81 -15.41 -1.32
CA VAL A 160 7.09 -16.68 -1.37
C VAL A 160 7.66 -17.69 -0.38
N ASP A 161 8.99 -17.82 -0.31
CA ASP A 161 9.65 -18.70 0.66
C ASP A 161 9.28 -18.31 2.11
N THR A 162 9.19 -17.01 2.38
CA THR A 162 8.79 -16.48 3.69
C THR A 162 7.35 -16.87 4.02
N TRP A 163 6.41 -16.63 3.11
CA TRP A 163 5.00 -16.95 3.31
C TRP A 163 4.73 -18.45 3.40
N LEU A 164 5.47 -19.28 2.65
CA LEU A 164 5.38 -20.73 2.76
C LEU A 164 5.84 -21.22 4.13
N LYS A 165 6.89 -20.61 4.69
CA LYS A 165 7.36 -20.92 6.04
C LYS A 165 6.33 -20.50 7.09
N GLU A 166 5.69 -19.35 6.91
CA GLU A 166 4.82 -18.74 7.90
C GLU A 166 3.38 -19.27 7.88
N TYR A 167 2.81 -19.48 6.70
CA TYR A 167 1.39 -19.84 6.51
C TYR A 167 1.19 -21.25 5.93
N GLY A 168 2.28 -21.98 5.67
CA GLY A 168 2.22 -23.23 4.92
C GLY A 168 1.74 -23.03 3.48
N LYS A 169 1.56 -24.14 2.75
CA LYS A 169 1.23 -24.10 1.33
C LYS A 169 -0.13 -23.44 1.03
N ALA A 170 -1.17 -23.86 1.73
CA ALA A 170 -2.53 -23.37 1.48
C ALA A 170 -2.67 -21.88 1.86
N GLY A 171 -2.17 -21.49 3.03
CA GLY A 171 -2.23 -20.11 3.49
C GLY A 171 -1.39 -19.16 2.62
N ALA A 172 -0.19 -19.58 2.21
CA ALA A 172 0.64 -18.78 1.30
C ALA A 172 -0.02 -18.58 -0.07
N GLU A 173 -0.73 -19.59 -0.58
CA GLU A 173 -1.46 -19.48 -1.84
C GLU A 173 -2.59 -18.45 -1.74
N GLN A 174 -3.39 -18.52 -0.68
CA GLN A 174 -4.47 -17.55 -0.44
C GLN A 174 -3.92 -16.14 -0.23
N PHE A 175 -2.77 -16.01 0.46
CA PHE A 175 -2.07 -14.73 0.61
C PHE A 175 -1.64 -14.17 -0.75
N CYS A 176 -1.04 -14.99 -1.62
CA CYS A 176 -0.65 -14.57 -2.98
C CYS A 176 -1.87 -14.12 -3.80
N GLN A 177 -2.99 -14.84 -3.71
CA GLN A 177 -4.23 -14.50 -4.38
C GLN A 177 -4.79 -13.16 -3.89
N TYR A 178 -4.84 -12.94 -2.58
CA TYR A 178 -5.27 -11.67 -1.99
C TYR A 178 -4.38 -10.50 -2.43
N MET A 179 -3.06 -10.68 -2.40
CA MET A 179 -2.09 -9.64 -2.77
C MET A 179 -2.10 -9.29 -4.27
N ASN A 180 -2.76 -10.09 -5.10
CA ASN A 180 -2.99 -9.80 -6.52
C ASN A 180 -4.42 -9.33 -6.81
N ALA A 181 -5.35 -9.46 -5.86
CA ALA A 181 -6.70 -8.99 -6.01
C ALA A 181 -6.74 -7.46 -5.99
N LYS A 182 -7.72 -6.88 -6.68
CA LYS A 182 -7.94 -5.44 -6.67
C LYS A 182 -8.40 -5.01 -5.28
N ALA A 183 -7.62 -4.15 -4.63
CA ALA A 183 -7.98 -3.62 -3.33
C ALA A 183 -9.20 -2.68 -3.42
N PRO A 184 -10.17 -2.78 -2.49
CA PRO A 184 -11.29 -1.84 -2.45
C PRO A 184 -10.81 -0.44 -2.10
N LEU A 185 -11.47 0.56 -2.68
CA LEU A 185 -11.23 1.96 -2.34
C LEU A 185 -12.03 2.29 -1.08
N VAL A 186 -11.34 2.53 0.04
CA VAL A 186 -11.98 2.75 1.33
C VAL A 186 -11.82 4.22 1.75
N ALA A 187 -12.93 4.83 2.13
CA ALA A 187 -13.00 6.16 2.70
C ALA A 187 -13.24 6.09 4.22
N ARG A 188 -12.47 6.87 4.97
CA ARG A 188 -12.76 7.23 6.35
C ARG A 188 -13.59 8.50 6.37
N VAL A 189 -14.79 8.43 6.93
CA VAL A 189 -15.65 9.59 7.19
C VAL A 189 -14.93 10.56 8.13
N ASN A 190 -14.97 11.86 7.82
CA ASN A 190 -14.55 12.90 8.76
C ASN A 190 -15.72 13.23 9.70
N THR A 191 -15.76 12.53 10.83
CA THR A 191 -16.83 12.65 11.84
C THR A 191 -16.91 14.02 12.50
N LEU A 192 -15.88 14.88 12.34
CA LEU A 192 -15.93 16.29 12.76
C LEU A 192 -16.85 17.15 11.89
N ARG A 193 -17.14 16.71 10.66
CA ARG A 193 -17.89 17.50 9.66
C ARG A 193 -19.25 16.89 9.33
N VAL A 194 -19.32 15.57 9.20
CA VAL A 194 -20.53 14.86 8.75
C VAL A 194 -20.65 13.50 9.43
N SER A 195 -21.89 13.01 9.58
CA SER A 195 -22.12 11.61 9.92
C SER A 195 -21.84 10.70 8.72
N ARG A 196 -21.71 9.38 8.97
CA ARG A 196 -21.54 8.38 7.92
C ARG A 196 -22.72 8.38 6.94
N GLU A 197 -23.93 8.45 7.48
CA GLU A 197 -25.19 8.44 6.71
C GLU A 197 -25.29 9.70 5.85
N GLN A 198 -24.95 10.86 6.41
CA GLN A 198 -24.88 12.12 5.65
C GLN A 198 -23.85 12.06 4.53
N LEU A 199 -22.70 11.39 4.75
CA LEU A 199 -21.70 11.22 3.69
C LEU A 199 -22.21 10.30 2.58
N ILE A 200 -22.89 9.20 2.91
CA ILE A 200 -23.52 8.32 1.91
C ILE A 200 -24.50 9.12 1.05
N ASP A 201 -25.37 9.93 1.66
CA ASP A 201 -26.33 10.78 0.94
C ASP A 201 -25.64 11.84 0.06
N ASN A 202 -24.53 12.42 0.53
CA ASN A 202 -23.75 13.37 -0.25
C ASN A 202 -23.11 12.70 -1.48
N LEU A 203 -22.54 11.51 -1.31
CA LEU A 203 -21.91 10.76 -2.40
C LEU A 203 -22.95 10.26 -3.42
N ALA A 204 -24.13 9.85 -2.97
CA ALA A 204 -25.22 9.44 -3.85
C ALA A 204 -25.65 10.58 -4.80
N LYS A 205 -25.68 11.83 -4.32
CA LYS A 205 -25.96 13.02 -5.16
C LYS A 205 -24.87 13.28 -6.21
N GLU A 206 -23.67 12.76 -5.99
CA GLU A 206 -22.54 12.81 -6.94
C GLU A 206 -22.45 11.54 -7.80
N ASN A 207 -23.47 10.66 -7.77
CA ASN A 207 -23.53 9.36 -8.44
C ASN A 207 -22.42 8.37 -8.01
N ILE A 208 -22.01 8.44 -6.75
CA ILE A 208 -21.01 7.56 -6.16
C ILE A 208 -21.69 6.64 -5.16
N SER A 209 -21.58 5.32 -5.38
CA SER A 209 -22.06 4.33 -4.43
C SER A 209 -21.06 4.21 -3.28
N ALA A 210 -21.57 4.27 -2.05
CA ALA A 210 -20.80 4.15 -0.82
C ALA A 210 -21.45 3.09 0.09
N ILE A 211 -20.71 2.02 0.38
CA ILE A 211 -21.19 0.87 1.13
C ILE A 211 -20.53 0.87 2.51
N PRO A 212 -21.30 0.88 3.63
CA PRO A 212 -20.73 0.87 4.97
C PRO A 212 -20.00 -0.45 5.28
N LEU A 213 -18.94 -0.35 6.07
CA LEU A 213 -18.26 -1.51 6.66
C LEU A 213 -18.53 -1.55 8.16
N ASP A 214 -19.32 -2.52 8.61
CA ASP A 214 -19.78 -2.58 10.01
C ASP A 214 -18.65 -2.79 11.03
N ALA A 215 -17.53 -3.37 10.60
CA ALA A 215 -16.37 -3.59 11.46
C ALA A 215 -15.72 -2.27 11.94
N ILE A 216 -15.85 -1.17 11.19
CA ILE A 216 -15.28 0.12 11.56
C ILE A 216 -16.33 1.23 11.34
N PRO A 217 -16.76 1.95 12.42
CA PRO A 217 -17.91 2.85 12.36
C PRO A 217 -17.83 3.90 11.25
N GLU A 218 -16.65 4.47 11.01
CA GLU A 218 -16.42 5.53 10.04
C GLU A 218 -15.94 5.05 8.65
N ALA A 219 -15.94 3.75 8.37
CA ALA A 219 -15.46 3.21 7.10
C ALA A 219 -16.56 3.02 6.05
N LEU A 220 -16.27 3.44 4.81
CA LEU A 220 -17.11 3.24 3.62
C LEU A 220 -16.27 2.68 2.46
N VAL A 221 -16.75 1.65 1.78
CA VAL A 221 -16.22 1.24 0.48
C VAL A 221 -16.85 2.11 -0.61
N LEU A 222 -16.02 2.76 -1.40
CA LEU A 222 -16.45 3.62 -2.50
C LEU A 222 -16.38 2.87 -3.83
N GLN A 223 -17.42 3.03 -4.64
CA GLN A 223 -17.42 2.65 -6.05
C GLN A 223 -17.51 3.93 -6.89
N THR A 224 -16.35 4.41 -7.37
CA THR A 224 -16.26 5.61 -8.20
C THR A 224 -15.69 5.26 -9.58
N PRO A 225 -16.28 5.78 -10.68
CA PRO A 225 -15.73 5.63 -12.02
C PRO A 225 -14.64 6.67 -12.35
N GLY A 226 -14.41 7.65 -11.46
CA GLY A 226 -13.57 8.82 -11.74
C GLY A 226 -12.53 9.14 -10.66
N SER A 227 -11.81 10.25 -10.86
CA SER A 227 -10.80 10.73 -9.92
C SER A 227 -11.43 11.18 -8.61
N LEU A 228 -10.78 10.84 -7.50
CA LEU A 228 -11.19 11.30 -6.16
C LEU A 228 -11.17 12.82 -6.02
N ARG A 229 -10.28 13.49 -6.75
CA ARG A 229 -10.13 14.95 -6.69
C ARG A 229 -11.33 15.68 -7.27
N ASP A 230 -12.13 15.02 -8.09
CA ASP A 230 -13.31 15.62 -8.73
C ASP A 230 -14.55 15.52 -7.81
N ILE A 231 -14.45 14.76 -6.71
CA ILE A 231 -15.54 14.58 -5.74
C ILE A 231 -15.61 15.79 -4.83
N LYS A 232 -16.75 16.49 -4.85
CA LYS A 232 -17.01 17.68 -4.03
C LYS A 232 -16.91 17.35 -2.54
N ALA A 233 -17.49 16.23 -2.10
CA ALA A 233 -17.36 15.78 -0.71
C ALA A 233 -15.90 15.56 -0.26
N PHE A 234 -14.99 15.16 -1.18
CA PHE A 234 -13.56 15.01 -0.87
C PHE A 234 -12.86 16.37 -0.73
N GLN A 235 -13.14 17.29 -1.65
CA GLN A 235 -12.61 18.67 -1.63
C GLN A 235 -13.04 19.42 -0.37
N GLU A 236 -14.30 19.24 0.04
CA GLU A 236 -14.87 19.81 1.26
C GLU A 236 -14.40 19.10 2.55
N GLY A 237 -13.45 18.15 2.45
CA GLY A 237 -12.85 17.49 3.59
C GLY A 237 -13.81 16.60 4.38
N LYS A 238 -14.91 16.13 3.77
CA LYS A 238 -15.89 15.24 4.44
C LYS A 238 -15.37 13.82 4.63
N PHE A 239 -14.33 13.44 3.90
CA PHE A 239 -13.65 12.16 4.08
C PHE A 239 -12.19 12.21 3.61
N ILE A 240 -11.47 11.14 3.93
CA ILE A 240 -10.13 10.85 3.43
C ILE A 240 -10.05 9.39 2.98
N ILE A 241 -9.25 9.07 1.97
CA ILE A 241 -8.97 7.68 1.63
C ILE A 241 -7.99 7.10 2.65
N GLN A 242 -8.41 6.00 3.27
CA GLN A 242 -7.61 5.30 4.24
C GLN A 242 -8.08 3.85 4.32
N ASP A 243 -7.14 2.93 4.42
CA ASP A 243 -7.43 1.50 4.50
C ASP A 243 -7.98 1.15 5.88
N THR A 244 -8.88 0.16 5.92
CA THR A 244 -9.58 -0.30 7.13
C THR A 244 -8.58 -0.68 8.23
N SER A 245 -7.50 -1.39 7.91
CA SER A 245 -6.46 -1.77 8.89
C SER A 245 -5.73 -0.56 9.49
N SER A 246 -5.51 0.49 8.70
CA SER A 246 -4.92 1.74 9.19
C SER A 246 -5.88 2.53 10.10
N MET A 247 -7.20 2.36 9.95
CA MET A 247 -8.17 3.01 10.85
C MET A 247 -8.15 2.40 12.25
N LEU A 248 -7.87 1.08 12.37
CA LEU A 248 -7.78 0.39 13.66
C LEU A 248 -6.68 0.95 14.55
N VAL A 249 -5.63 1.57 13.98
CA VAL A 249 -4.53 2.16 14.75
C VAL A 249 -4.99 3.28 15.67
N ALA A 250 -5.82 4.20 15.17
CA ALA A 250 -6.30 5.30 15.99
C ALA A 250 -7.25 4.80 17.11
N HIS A 251 -8.06 3.79 16.81
CA HIS A 251 -8.90 3.13 17.82
C HIS A 251 -8.06 2.42 18.88
N ALA A 252 -7.04 1.66 18.47
CA ALA A 252 -6.12 0.98 19.38
C ALA A 252 -5.39 1.96 20.31
N LEU A 253 -4.97 3.12 19.78
CA LEU A 253 -4.34 4.19 20.57
C LEU A 253 -5.31 4.74 21.62
N SER A 254 -6.61 4.75 21.32
CA SER A 254 -7.71 5.18 22.20
C SER A 254 -7.54 6.61 22.73
N PRO A 255 -7.28 7.61 21.87
CA PRO A 255 -7.00 8.97 22.30
C PRO A 255 -8.20 9.60 23.02
N GLN A 256 -7.93 10.44 24.01
CA GLN A 256 -8.95 11.20 24.75
C GLN A 256 -8.92 12.66 24.35
N ALA A 257 -10.06 13.35 24.50
CA ALA A 257 -10.09 14.79 24.38
C ALA A 257 -9.08 15.41 25.37
N HIS A 258 -8.33 16.40 24.89
CA HIS A 258 -7.28 17.12 25.61
C HIS A 258 -5.97 16.34 25.84
N ASP A 259 -5.84 15.10 25.37
CA ASP A 259 -4.54 14.44 25.32
C ASP A 259 -3.55 15.26 24.47
N ARG A 260 -2.27 15.21 24.87
CA ARG A 260 -1.13 15.57 24.04
C ARG A 260 -0.53 14.28 23.47
N ILE A 261 -0.55 14.17 22.14
CA ILE A 261 -0.16 12.96 21.43
C ILE A 261 0.99 13.24 20.46
N ALA A 262 1.97 12.34 20.39
CA ALA A 262 3.01 12.35 19.36
C ALA A 262 2.77 11.24 18.34
N ASP A 263 2.88 11.55 17.06
CA ASP A 263 2.91 10.59 15.94
C ASP A 263 4.27 10.71 15.25
N LEU A 264 5.18 9.76 15.51
CA LEU A 264 6.59 9.89 15.15
C LEU A 264 6.89 9.66 13.65
N CYS A 265 5.94 9.08 12.92
CA CYS A 265 6.10 8.69 11.51
C CYS A 265 4.79 8.98 10.75
N ALA A 266 4.33 10.22 10.86
CA ALA A 266 2.95 10.59 10.64
C ALA A 266 2.51 10.63 9.17
N ALA A 267 3.40 10.92 8.22
CA ALA A 267 2.95 11.21 6.86
C ALA A 267 2.42 9.96 6.14
N PRO A 268 1.35 10.10 5.32
CA PRO A 268 0.73 11.35 4.85
C PRO A 268 -0.33 11.96 5.80
N GLY A 269 -0.42 11.52 7.05
CA GLY A 269 -1.31 12.09 8.07
C GLY A 269 -2.64 11.36 8.22
N GLY A 270 -2.81 10.20 7.59
CA GLY A 270 -4.05 9.42 7.68
C GLY A 270 -4.38 9.05 9.13
N LYS A 271 -3.42 8.48 9.86
CA LYS A 271 -3.60 8.10 11.27
C LYS A 271 -3.68 9.33 12.19
N THR A 272 -2.79 10.30 12.00
CA THR A 272 -2.77 11.58 12.70
C THR A 272 -4.12 12.31 12.67
N THR A 273 -4.72 12.44 11.47
CA THR A 273 -6.02 13.08 11.30
C THR A 273 -7.17 12.24 11.86
N HIS A 274 -7.01 10.92 11.96
CA HIS A 274 -7.98 10.07 12.63
C HIS A 274 -7.94 10.28 14.15
N ILE A 275 -6.72 10.30 14.72
CA ILE A 275 -6.49 10.58 16.14
C ILE A 275 -7.15 11.90 16.53
N ALA A 276 -6.89 12.97 15.77
CA ALA A 276 -7.52 14.27 15.99
C ALA A 276 -9.06 14.24 15.90
N ALA A 277 -9.62 13.47 14.96
CA ALA A 277 -11.07 13.29 14.86
C ALA A 277 -11.67 12.57 16.08
N LEU A 278 -11.00 11.52 16.58
CA LEU A 278 -11.42 10.81 17.80
C LEU A 278 -11.31 11.72 19.05
N MET A 279 -10.34 12.62 19.07
CA MET A 279 -10.18 13.66 20.10
C MET A 279 -11.21 14.81 19.97
N GLN A 280 -12.10 14.77 18.98
CA GLN A 280 -13.05 15.86 18.68
C GLN A 280 -12.36 17.21 18.41
N ASP A 281 -11.16 17.17 17.81
CA ASP A 281 -10.28 18.33 17.59
C ASP A 281 -9.94 19.10 18.90
N LYS A 282 -9.96 18.42 20.05
CA LYS A 282 -9.61 18.98 21.37
C LYS A 282 -8.34 18.34 21.91
N GLY A 283 -7.31 19.14 22.17
CA GLY A 283 -6.00 18.69 22.63
C GLY A 283 -4.90 19.09 21.66
N ARG A 284 -3.87 18.27 21.52
CA ARG A 284 -2.75 18.54 20.61
C ARG A 284 -2.16 17.25 20.06
N VAL A 285 -1.91 17.21 18.76
CA VAL A 285 -1.22 16.10 18.07
C VAL A 285 0.01 16.66 17.38
N ASP A 286 1.19 16.36 17.93
CA ASP A 286 2.47 16.68 17.31
C ASP A 286 2.81 15.57 16.30
N ALA A 287 2.91 15.93 15.03
CA ALA A 287 3.06 15.00 13.91
C ALA A 287 4.41 15.18 13.22
N PHE A 288 5.21 14.13 13.21
CA PHE A 288 6.60 14.19 12.74
C PHE A 288 6.82 13.31 11.51
N ASP A 289 7.67 13.77 10.60
CA ASP A 289 8.23 12.95 9.52
C ASP A 289 9.62 13.50 9.14
N LEU A 290 10.51 12.62 8.68
CA LEU A 290 11.88 12.97 8.32
C LEU A 290 11.96 13.91 7.11
N HIS A 291 10.97 13.86 6.22
CA HIS A 291 11.04 14.57 4.94
C HIS A 291 10.05 15.74 4.85
N ALA A 292 10.55 16.92 4.48
CA ALA A 292 9.75 18.15 4.36
C ALA A 292 8.51 18.00 3.45
N HIS A 293 8.65 17.34 2.30
CA HIS A 293 7.52 17.11 1.39
C HIS A 293 6.45 16.20 2.01
N ARG A 294 6.84 15.25 2.89
CA ARG A 294 5.91 14.37 3.60
C ARG A 294 5.16 15.13 4.70
N VAL A 295 5.84 16.03 5.40
CA VAL A 295 5.21 16.94 6.38
C VAL A 295 4.18 17.85 5.71
N GLN A 296 4.47 18.37 4.52
CA GLN A 296 3.51 19.17 3.73
C GLN A 296 2.20 18.39 3.47
N LEU A 297 2.27 17.10 3.16
CA LEU A 297 1.07 16.27 2.97
C LEU A 297 0.21 16.18 4.24
N ILE A 298 0.83 16.11 5.42
CA ILE A 298 0.11 16.12 6.70
C ILE A 298 -0.63 17.46 6.86
N GLN A 299 0.07 18.58 6.63
CA GLN A 299 -0.49 19.93 6.76
C GLN A 299 -1.63 20.16 5.76
N GLU A 300 -1.48 19.70 4.52
CA GLU A 300 -2.52 19.77 3.49
C GLU A 300 -3.76 18.96 3.88
N ASN A 301 -3.57 17.74 4.39
CA ASN A 301 -4.68 16.91 4.85
C ASN A 301 -5.37 17.52 6.07
N ALA A 302 -4.62 18.00 7.07
CA ALA A 302 -5.19 18.66 8.24
C ALA A 302 -6.02 19.89 7.82
N ARG A 303 -5.48 20.76 6.96
CA ARG A 303 -6.16 21.95 6.44
C ARG A 303 -7.43 21.59 5.68
N ARG A 304 -7.36 20.63 4.74
CA ARG A 304 -8.53 20.20 3.94
C ARG A 304 -9.63 19.63 4.83
N LEU A 305 -9.26 18.82 5.82
CA LEU A 305 -10.20 18.22 6.78
C LEU A 305 -10.70 19.22 7.83
N GLY A 306 -10.09 20.40 7.95
CA GLY A 306 -10.40 21.45 8.93
C GLY A 306 -10.02 21.07 10.36
N ILE A 307 -8.94 20.34 10.53
CA ILE A 307 -8.43 19.92 11.83
C ILE A 307 -7.40 20.95 12.29
N THR A 308 -7.53 21.43 13.52
CA THR A 308 -6.73 22.53 14.05
C THR A 308 -5.75 22.10 15.13
N CYS A 309 -5.97 20.95 15.78
CA CYS A 309 -5.11 20.47 16.86
C CYS A 309 -3.82 19.77 16.40
N ILE A 310 -3.52 19.72 15.10
CA ILE A 310 -2.33 19.05 14.55
C ILE A 310 -1.21 20.07 14.31
N GLU A 311 -0.06 19.84 14.94
CA GLU A 311 1.19 20.57 14.67
C GLU A 311 2.17 19.64 13.94
N ALA A 312 2.35 19.84 12.63
CA ALA A 312 3.21 19.00 11.81
C ALA A 312 4.57 19.66 11.55
N SER A 313 5.67 18.95 11.82
CA SER A 313 7.03 19.46 11.66
C SER A 313 8.03 18.39 11.19
N VAL A 314 9.14 18.84 10.60
CA VAL A 314 10.22 17.95 10.14
C VAL A 314 11.04 17.53 11.34
N GLN A 315 11.11 16.22 11.60
CA GLN A 315 11.90 15.68 12.69
C GLN A 315 12.32 14.24 12.41
N ASP A 316 13.53 13.89 12.81
CA ASP A 316 13.99 12.50 12.84
C ASP A 316 13.47 11.84 14.11
N GLY A 317 12.56 10.87 13.97
CA GLY A 317 11.98 10.14 15.09
C GLY A 317 13.02 9.40 15.95
N THR A 318 14.18 9.05 15.38
CA THR A 318 15.28 8.38 16.13
C THR A 318 16.06 9.34 17.03
N GLN A 319 15.84 10.64 16.87
CA GLN A 319 16.45 11.71 17.66
C GLN A 319 15.41 12.49 18.47
N PHE A 320 14.17 12.00 18.50
CA PHE A 320 13.08 12.68 19.18
C PHE A 320 13.23 12.59 20.70
N LEU A 321 13.33 13.76 21.33
CA LEU A 321 13.39 13.93 22.77
C LEU A 321 12.58 15.18 23.14
N PRO A 322 11.38 15.02 23.73
CA PRO A 322 10.55 16.18 24.06
C PRO A 322 10.86 16.71 25.47
N ASP A 323 10.78 18.03 25.65
CA ASP A 323 10.92 18.68 26.97
C ASP A 323 9.78 18.28 27.92
N VAL A 324 8.59 18.07 27.37
CA VAL A 324 7.40 17.66 28.10
C VAL A 324 6.95 16.31 27.53
N PRO A 325 6.73 15.28 28.37
CA PRO A 325 6.22 13.99 27.92
C PRO A 325 4.81 14.07 27.30
N TYR A 326 4.42 13.01 26.62
CA TYR A 326 3.12 12.86 25.96
C TYR A 326 2.21 11.89 26.72
N ASP A 327 0.91 12.14 26.66
CA ASP A 327 -0.11 11.22 27.17
C ASP A 327 -0.10 9.92 26.39
N ARG A 328 0.11 10.02 25.07
CA ARG A 328 0.20 8.88 24.16
C ARG A 328 1.21 9.12 23.06
N VAL A 329 1.91 8.07 22.65
CA VAL A 329 2.85 8.11 21.52
C VAL A 329 2.48 7.01 20.53
N LEU A 330 2.39 7.35 19.25
CA LEU A 330 2.24 6.44 18.13
C LEU A 330 3.56 6.30 17.38
N VAL A 331 3.98 5.06 17.19
CA VAL A 331 5.05 4.67 16.27
C VAL A 331 4.44 3.82 15.16
N ASP A 332 3.94 4.48 14.10
CA ASP A 332 3.58 3.83 12.84
C ASP A 332 4.84 3.62 11.99
N ALA A 333 5.57 2.55 12.30
CA ALA A 333 6.97 2.47 11.96
C ALA A 333 7.21 2.26 10.45
N PRO A 334 8.28 2.85 9.89
CA PRO A 334 8.75 2.49 8.56
C PRO A 334 9.05 0.99 8.51
N CYS A 335 8.40 0.28 7.59
CA CYS A 335 8.48 -1.17 7.50
C CYS A 335 8.59 -1.65 6.06
N SER A 336 8.72 -2.96 5.90
CA SER A 336 8.82 -3.59 4.58
C SER A 336 7.57 -3.38 3.73
N GLY A 337 6.40 -3.20 4.35
CA GLY A 337 5.13 -2.95 3.66
C GLY A 337 4.57 -4.17 2.92
N LEU A 338 4.94 -5.39 3.35
CA LEU A 338 4.52 -6.62 2.67
C LEU A 338 3.03 -6.95 2.87
N GLY A 339 2.35 -6.29 3.80
CA GLY A 339 0.93 -6.47 4.05
C GLY A 339 0.02 -5.70 3.09
N VAL A 340 0.56 -4.78 2.27
CA VAL A 340 -0.21 -3.85 1.43
C VAL A 340 0.15 -3.96 -0.06
N LEU A 341 0.66 -5.11 -0.51
CA LEU A 341 1.19 -5.30 -1.87
C LEU A 341 0.12 -5.27 -2.98
N ASN A 342 -1.16 -5.47 -2.63
CA ASN A 342 -2.31 -5.26 -3.52
C ASN A 342 -2.55 -3.78 -3.86
N ARG A 343 -2.11 -2.84 -3.00
CA ARG A 343 -2.23 -1.39 -3.20
C ARG A 343 -0.96 -0.77 -3.76
N ARG A 344 0.20 -1.34 -3.41
CA ARG A 344 1.52 -0.93 -3.89
C ARG A 344 2.21 -2.11 -4.57
N PRO A 345 1.77 -2.50 -5.76
CA PRO A 345 2.28 -3.70 -6.42
C PRO A 345 3.76 -3.57 -6.80
N ASP A 346 4.27 -2.36 -7.02
CA ASP A 346 5.69 -2.09 -7.26
C ASP A 346 6.59 -2.36 -6.07
N ALA A 347 6.08 -2.21 -4.84
CA ALA A 347 6.83 -2.45 -3.61
C ALA A 347 7.42 -3.88 -3.58
N ARG A 348 6.74 -4.86 -4.18
CA ARG A 348 7.26 -6.24 -4.25
C ARG A 348 8.55 -6.35 -5.08
N TRP A 349 8.82 -5.41 -5.98
CA TRP A 349 10.00 -5.43 -6.85
C TRP A 349 11.15 -4.56 -6.36
N HIS A 350 10.85 -3.50 -5.61
CA HIS A 350 11.88 -2.64 -5.00
C HIS A 350 12.41 -3.19 -3.68
N ARG A 351 11.61 -3.97 -2.94
CA ARG A 351 12.01 -4.54 -1.66
C ARG A 351 12.98 -5.72 -1.82
N ARG A 352 14.11 -5.63 -1.11
CA ARG A 352 15.14 -6.68 -1.06
C ARG A 352 15.19 -7.29 0.34
N ARG A 353 15.32 -8.62 0.42
CA ARG A 353 15.43 -9.36 1.69
C ARG A 353 16.54 -8.83 2.60
N GLN A 354 17.64 -8.34 2.02
CA GLN A 354 18.80 -7.83 2.76
C GLN A 354 18.50 -6.52 3.52
N GLN A 355 17.41 -5.82 3.20
CA GLN A 355 17.04 -4.54 3.85
C GLN A 355 16.16 -4.74 5.08
N ILE A 356 15.64 -5.95 5.33
CA ILE A 356 14.77 -6.22 6.48
C ILE A 356 15.50 -5.98 7.81
N PRO A 357 16.76 -6.43 8.02
CA PRO A 357 17.48 -6.16 9.28
C PRO A 357 17.64 -4.67 9.58
N ASP A 358 17.92 -3.85 8.55
CA ASP A 358 18.06 -2.39 8.71
C ASP A 358 16.73 -1.75 9.16
N LEU A 359 15.59 -2.24 8.64
CA LEU A 359 14.26 -1.79 9.06
C LEU A 359 13.96 -2.17 10.51
N VAL A 360 14.27 -3.41 10.91
CA VAL A 360 14.09 -3.88 12.30
C VAL A 360 14.94 -3.03 13.26
N ALA A 361 16.19 -2.74 12.91
CA ALA A 361 17.07 -1.89 13.71
C ALA A 361 16.51 -0.46 13.84
N LEU A 362 16.05 0.14 12.74
CA LEU A 362 15.42 1.46 12.75
C LEU A 362 14.15 1.48 13.61
N GLN A 363 13.30 0.47 13.49
CA GLN A 363 12.11 0.32 14.32
C GLN A 363 12.45 0.24 15.81
N GLY A 364 13.59 -0.37 16.15
CA GLY A 364 14.08 -0.49 17.53
C GLY A 364 14.44 0.86 18.10
N GLN A 365 15.23 1.63 17.35
CA GLN A 365 15.62 2.99 17.73
C GLN A 365 14.41 3.91 17.90
N LEU A 366 13.42 3.81 17.02
CA LEU A 366 12.16 4.57 17.12
C LEU A 366 11.37 4.21 18.38
N LEU A 367 11.26 2.91 18.70
CA LEU A 367 10.59 2.45 19.92
C LEU A 367 11.30 2.93 21.19
N ASP A 368 12.63 2.82 21.22
CA ASP A 368 13.43 3.23 22.38
C ASP A 368 13.26 4.75 22.64
N ARG A 369 13.27 5.58 21.59
CA ARG A 369 12.96 7.02 21.71
C ARG A 369 11.53 7.31 22.10
N ALA A 370 10.57 6.57 21.54
CA ALA A 370 9.17 6.72 21.90
C ALA A 370 8.92 6.42 23.38
N ALA A 371 9.62 5.43 23.95
CA ALA A 371 9.50 5.08 25.37
C ALA A 371 9.91 6.23 26.32
N GLU A 372 10.94 7.00 25.95
CA GLU A 372 11.39 8.19 26.68
C GLU A 372 10.35 9.32 26.61
N ALA A 373 9.64 9.44 25.49
CA ALA A 373 8.63 10.48 25.29
C ALA A 373 7.28 10.23 25.99
N VAL A 374 7.02 9.01 26.49
CA VAL A 374 5.76 8.64 27.13
C VAL A 374 5.79 9.02 28.61
N LYS A 375 4.75 9.72 29.09
CA LYS A 375 4.57 10.04 30.51
C LYS A 375 4.34 8.78 31.36
N PRO A 376 4.63 8.79 32.68
CA PRO A 376 4.16 7.75 33.59
C PRO A 376 2.65 7.52 33.48
N GLY A 377 2.22 6.27 33.34
CA GLY A 377 0.82 5.89 33.09
C GLY A 377 0.32 6.11 31.66
N GLY A 378 1.15 6.70 30.78
CA GLY A 378 0.84 6.96 29.38
C GLY A 378 0.87 5.72 28.49
N ILE A 379 0.44 5.88 27.24
CA ILE A 379 0.33 4.80 26.26
C ILE A 379 1.38 4.94 25.16
N LEU A 380 1.99 3.81 24.80
CA LEU A 380 2.76 3.67 23.56
C LEU A 380 2.03 2.68 22.65
N LEU A 381 1.76 3.07 21.41
CA LEU A 381 1.26 2.16 20.38
C LEU A 381 2.30 2.00 19.28
N TYR A 382 2.71 0.77 19.05
CA TYR A 382 3.52 0.36 17.92
C TYR A 382 2.65 -0.22 16.83
N SER A 383 2.93 0.11 15.56
CA SER A 383 2.25 -0.54 14.45
C SER A 383 3.05 -0.56 13.16
N THR A 384 2.75 -1.53 12.30
CA THR A 384 3.38 -1.70 10.98
C THR A 384 2.35 -2.21 9.96
N CYS A 385 2.59 -1.94 8.66
CA CYS A 385 1.83 -2.51 7.54
C CYS A 385 2.52 -3.73 6.90
N THR A 386 3.15 -4.55 7.74
CA THR A 386 3.82 -5.78 7.33
C THR A 386 3.25 -6.98 8.08
N THR A 387 3.46 -8.17 7.52
CA THR A 387 3.13 -9.42 8.19
C THR A 387 4.36 -10.17 8.69
N LEU A 388 5.56 -9.58 8.59
CA LEU A 388 6.78 -10.24 9.00
C LEU A 388 6.92 -10.24 10.52
N ARG A 389 7.03 -11.43 11.13
CA ARG A 389 7.30 -11.57 12.57
C ARG A 389 8.51 -10.77 13.07
N ALA A 390 9.57 -10.69 12.25
CA ALA A 390 10.80 -9.96 12.58
C ALA A 390 10.58 -8.46 12.79
N GLU A 391 9.61 -7.87 12.10
CA GLU A 391 9.24 -6.45 12.22
C GLU A 391 8.06 -6.26 13.21
N ASN A 392 7.55 -7.33 13.82
CA ASN A 392 6.32 -7.34 14.60
C ASN A 392 6.55 -7.92 16.01
N GLU A 393 6.24 -9.18 16.24
CA GLU A 393 6.31 -9.81 17.56
C GLU A 393 7.75 -9.90 18.08
N ASP A 394 8.72 -10.22 17.22
CA ASP A 394 10.13 -10.24 17.64
C ASP A 394 10.57 -8.85 18.13
N GLN A 395 10.01 -7.80 17.51
CA GLN A 395 10.31 -6.42 17.83
C GLN A 395 9.68 -5.98 19.16
N THR A 396 8.45 -6.40 19.43
CA THR A 396 7.73 -6.06 20.67
C THR A 396 8.24 -6.87 21.86
N GLU A 397 8.55 -8.16 21.66
CA GLU A 397 9.25 -9.00 22.64
C GLU A 397 10.59 -8.37 23.04
N ALA A 398 11.39 -7.92 22.06
CA ALA A 398 12.67 -7.27 22.32
C ALA A 398 12.51 -5.91 23.00
N PHE A 399 11.47 -5.14 22.67
CA PHE A 399 11.17 -3.86 23.31
C PHE A 399 10.85 -4.03 24.80
N LEU A 400 9.92 -4.94 25.14
CA LEU A 400 9.54 -5.21 26.54
C LEU A 400 10.72 -5.73 27.38
N ALA A 401 11.64 -6.48 26.77
CA ALA A 401 12.86 -6.92 27.44
C ALA A 401 13.82 -5.76 27.75
N ARG A 402 13.87 -4.72 26.90
CA ARG A 402 14.72 -3.52 27.11
C ARG A 402 14.09 -2.47 28.01
N HIS A 403 12.76 -2.41 28.05
CA HIS A 403 11.97 -1.40 28.75
C HIS A 403 11.03 -2.03 29.79
N PRO A 404 11.57 -2.52 30.94
CA PRO A 404 10.79 -3.19 31.96
C PRO A 404 9.75 -2.28 32.66
N GLU A 405 9.86 -0.96 32.50
CA GLU A 405 8.86 0.01 32.93
C GLU A 405 7.59 0.00 32.08
N PHE A 406 7.58 -0.68 30.93
CA PHE A 406 6.39 -0.87 30.11
C PHE A 406 5.77 -2.24 30.34
N ILE A 407 4.44 -2.27 30.39
CA ILE A 407 3.65 -3.51 30.41
C ILE A 407 2.73 -3.57 29.19
N PRO A 408 2.39 -4.77 28.69
CA PRO A 408 1.39 -4.92 27.65
C PRO A 408 0.03 -4.39 28.12
N GLU A 409 -0.64 -3.60 27.29
CA GLU A 409 -1.94 -2.98 27.58
C GLU A 409 -3.00 -3.57 26.63
N PRO A 410 -4.13 -4.10 27.14
CA PRO A 410 -5.16 -4.69 26.31
C PRO A 410 -5.68 -3.76 25.20
N LEU A 411 -5.88 -4.34 24.01
CA LEU A 411 -6.50 -3.64 22.89
C LEU A 411 -8.01 -3.44 23.14
N PRO A 412 -8.60 -2.33 22.66
CA PRO A 412 -10.03 -2.07 22.80
C PRO A 412 -10.90 -3.15 22.15
N LYS A 413 -12.13 -3.31 22.67
CA LYS A 413 -13.14 -4.27 22.20
C LYS A 413 -13.45 -4.19 20.70
N LEU A 414 -13.28 -3.02 20.06
CA LEU A 414 -13.45 -2.89 18.62
C LEU A 414 -12.54 -3.85 17.83
N LEU A 415 -11.35 -4.14 18.36
CA LEU A 415 -10.37 -5.02 17.72
C LEU A 415 -10.60 -6.51 18.06
N SER A 416 -11.55 -6.85 18.94
CA SER A 416 -11.83 -8.23 19.35
C SER A 416 -11.92 -9.25 18.21
N PRO A 417 -12.49 -8.95 17.02
CA PRO A 417 -12.51 -9.89 15.90
C PRO A 417 -11.13 -10.31 15.37
N PHE A 418 -10.08 -9.53 15.67
CA PHE A 418 -8.71 -9.73 15.17
C PHE A 418 -7.74 -10.19 16.26
N LEU A 419 -8.19 -10.29 17.52
CA LEU A 419 -7.36 -10.74 18.63
C LEU A 419 -7.23 -12.27 18.64
N SER A 420 -6.08 -12.78 19.06
CA SER A 420 -5.90 -14.21 19.32
C SER A 420 -6.73 -14.69 20.51
N GLU A 421 -6.91 -13.82 21.50
CA GLU A 421 -7.65 -14.08 22.73
C GLU A 421 -8.21 -12.77 23.33
N GLU A 422 -9.18 -12.90 24.23
CA GLU A 422 -9.75 -11.75 24.93
C GLU A 422 -8.70 -11.11 25.84
N GLY A 423 -8.54 -9.79 25.75
CA GLY A 423 -7.54 -9.06 26.52
C GLY A 423 -6.14 -9.00 25.90
N ALA A 424 -5.94 -9.57 24.70
CA ALA A 424 -4.68 -9.45 23.98
C ALA A 424 -4.26 -7.98 23.80
N SER A 425 -2.96 -7.71 23.97
CA SER A 425 -2.35 -6.37 23.88
C SER A 425 -1.78 -6.07 22.51
N ASP A 426 -1.69 -7.08 21.66
CA ASP A 426 -1.30 -6.97 20.27
C ASP A 426 -2.26 -7.75 19.37
N CYS A 427 -2.21 -7.43 18.08
CA CYS A 427 -2.92 -8.20 17.08
C CYS A 427 -2.23 -8.10 15.73
N ARG A 428 -2.37 -9.19 14.98
CA ARG A 428 -1.90 -9.28 13.60
C ARG A 428 -3.08 -9.51 12.68
N ILE A 429 -3.24 -8.61 11.72
CA ILE A 429 -4.21 -8.70 10.63
C ILE A 429 -3.58 -9.50 9.51
N ILE A 430 -4.21 -10.61 9.18
CA ILE A 430 -3.75 -11.59 8.19
C ILE A 430 -4.66 -11.51 6.97
N PRO A 431 -4.17 -11.05 5.81
CA PRO A 431 -5.03 -10.68 4.68
C PRO A 431 -6.00 -11.75 4.19
N GLN A 432 -5.51 -12.97 4.02
CA GLN A 432 -6.32 -14.11 3.58
C GLN A 432 -7.37 -14.55 4.61
N ARG A 433 -7.15 -14.25 5.90
CA ARG A 433 -8.07 -14.58 6.99
C ARG A 433 -9.10 -13.47 7.18
N ASP A 434 -8.62 -12.24 7.28
CA ASP A 434 -9.41 -11.09 7.74
C ASP A 434 -10.01 -10.26 6.60
N GLN A 435 -9.61 -10.56 5.35
CA GLN A 435 -10.01 -9.80 4.16
C GLN A 435 -9.65 -8.31 4.25
N MET A 436 -8.57 -7.99 4.97
CA MET A 436 -8.04 -6.64 5.20
C MET A 436 -6.55 -6.60 4.92
N ASP A 437 -5.99 -5.43 4.64
CA ASP A 437 -4.54 -5.35 4.40
C ASP A 437 -3.75 -5.73 5.65
N GLY A 438 -2.60 -6.37 5.42
CA GLY A 438 -1.78 -6.96 6.45
C GLY A 438 -1.18 -5.89 7.35
N PHE A 439 -1.34 -6.09 8.65
CA PHE A 439 -1.02 -5.07 9.64
C PHE A 439 -0.70 -5.71 10.98
N TYR A 440 0.07 -5.01 11.81
CA TYR A 440 0.32 -5.40 13.19
C TYR A 440 0.19 -4.19 14.11
N LEU A 441 -0.37 -4.40 15.29
CA LEU A 441 -0.54 -3.40 16.33
C LEU A 441 -0.12 -4.01 17.67
N ALA A 442 0.61 -3.26 18.48
CA ALA A 442 0.92 -3.64 19.86
C ALA A 442 0.87 -2.43 20.77
N LYS A 443 0.13 -2.55 21.87
CA LYS A 443 -0.15 -1.46 22.81
C LYS A 443 0.52 -1.73 24.15
N PHE A 444 1.18 -0.71 24.66
CA PHE A 444 1.91 -0.75 25.92
C PHE A 444 1.50 0.42 26.81
N ARG A 445 1.59 0.21 28.12
CA ARG A 445 1.43 1.24 29.13
C ARG A 445 2.73 1.39 29.92
N LYS A 446 3.19 2.63 30.07
CA LYS A 446 4.29 2.94 30.99
C LYS A 446 3.79 2.88 32.42
N GLY A 447 4.51 2.20 33.31
CA GLY A 447 4.21 2.16 34.73
C GLY A 447 4.12 3.56 35.32
N ASN A 448 3.29 3.72 36.35
CA ASN A 448 3.37 4.92 37.18
C ASN A 448 4.67 4.81 37.98
N GLU A 449 5.57 5.78 37.87
CA GLU A 449 6.66 5.93 38.83
C GLU A 449 6.03 5.89 40.22
N HIS A 450 6.48 4.97 41.07
CA HIS A 450 6.02 4.91 42.45
C HIS A 450 6.35 6.26 43.10
N GLY A 451 5.33 6.88 43.70
CA GLY A 451 5.51 8.09 44.50
C GLY A 451 6.43 7.89 45.71
#